data_AF-A0A060C1E1-F1
#
_entry.id   AF-A0A060C1E1-F1
#
_cell.length_a   1.000
_cell.length_b   1.000
_cell.length_c   1.000
_cell.angle_alpha   90.00
_cell.angle_beta   90.00
_cell.angle_gamma   90.00
#
_symmetry.space_group_name_H-M   'P 1'
#
loop_
_entity.id
_entity.type
_entity.pdbx_description
1 polymer ?
#
loop_
_entity_poly.entity_id
_entity_poly.type
_entity_poly.pdbx_seq_one_letter_code
_entity_poly.pdbx_strand_id
1 'polypeptide(L)'
;WGFDGMVMSDWHGVHETAVVQAGNDLEMPGNTEVTLPKVQAALADKTLTQAAIDDSVQRILRTIIRSGLLDGEQKRDPKLVNSEAHKELAFEAAAKSIVLLKNENQLLPLDPKALKSIAVIGEPATR
;
A
#
# COMPACT_ATOMS: atom_id res chain seq x y z
N TRP A 1 19.20 -0.16 10.52
CA TRP A 1 18.54 0.90 9.74
C TRP A 1 17.93 2.02 10.57
N GLY A 2 17.78 1.87 11.91
CA GLY A 2 17.24 2.96 12.74
C GLY A 2 15.79 3.34 12.40
N PHE A 3 15.03 2.40 11.85
CA PHE A 3 13.63 2.62 11.49
C PHE A 3 12.80 2.80 12.76
N ASP A 4 12.05 3.90 12.82
CA ASP A 4 11.23 4.29 13.96
C ASP A 4 9.73 4.43 13.62
N GLY A 5 9.32 3.98 12.43
CA GLY A 5 7.91 3.86 12.05
C GLY A 5 7.29 2.55 12.56
N MET A 6 6.02 2.33 12.21
CA MET A 6 5.30 1.10 12.51
C MET A 6 5.50 0.00 11.45
N VAL A 7 5.46 -1.25 11.88
CA VAL A 7 5.40 -2.44 11.03
C VAL A 7 4.02 -3.07 11.17
N MET A 8 3.40 -3.37 10.04
CA MET A 8 2.07 -3.96 9.95
C MET A 8 2.18 -5.32 9.28
N SER A 9 1.44 -6.32 9.78
CA SER A 9 1.40 -7.64 9.14
C SER A 9 0.68 -7.56 7.80
N ASP A 10 0.95 -8.52 6.92
CA ASP A 10 0.03 -8.80 5.83
C ASP A 10 -1.25 -9.48 6.37
N TRP A 11 -2.24 -9.65 5.51
CA TRP A 11 -3.55 -10.18 5.86
C TRP A 11 -3.46 -11.60 6.43
N HIS A 12 -3.94 -11.78 7.66
CA HIS A 12 -3.87 -13.00 8.45
C HIS A 12 -2.45 -13.51 8.73
N GLY A 13 -1.44 -12.64 8.65
CA GLY A 13 -0.04 -13.02 8.89
C GLY A 13 0.34 -13.25 10.37
N VAL A 14 -0.57 -12.97 11.32
CA VAL A 14 -0.31 -13.12 12.76
C VAL A 14 -0.96 -14.41 13.27
N HIS A 15 -0.15 -15.26 13.92
CA HIS A 15 -0.60 -16.54 14.48
C HIS A 15 -0.29 -16.69 15.97
N GLU A 16 0.73 -15.97 16.45
CA GLU A 16 1.26 -16.03 17.81
C GLU A 16 1.64 -14.62 18.32
N THR A 17 1.74 -14.46 19.63
CA THR A 17 2.04 -13.16 20.27
C THR A 17 3.51 -12.78 20.24
N ALA A 18 4.41 -13.73 19.99
CA ALA A 18 5.85 -13.50 19.87
C ALA A 18 6.20 -12.51 18.74
N VAL A 19 5.30 -12.32 17.77
CA VAL A 19 5.47 -11.35 16.67
C VAL A 19 5.65 -9.91 17.16
N VAL A 20 5.10 -9.56 18.33
CA VAL A 20 5.29 -8.23 18.93
C VAL A 20 6.77 -7.99 19.24
N GLN A 21 7.44 -8.97 19.85
CA GLN A 21 8.89 -8.92 20.12
C GLN A 21 9.73 -9.04 18.84
N ALA A 22 9.20 -9.72 17.82
CA ALA A 22 9.82 -9.78 16.50
C ALA A 22 9.67 -8.45 15.71
N GLY A 23 8.91 -7.48 16.23
CA GLY A 23 8.78 -6.14 15.68
C GLY A 23 7.53 -5.89 14.83
N ASN A 24 6.48 -6.72 14.95
CA ASN A 24 5.18 -6.43 14.36
C ASN A 24 4.31 -5.59 15.31
N ASP A 25 3.94 -4.39 14.89
CA ASP A 25 3.19 -3.45 15.73
C ASP A 25 1.68 -3.53 15.53
N LEU A 26 1.22 -3.82 14.30
CA LEU A 26 -0.19 -3.84 13.93
C LEU A 26 -0.55 -5.15 13.21
N GLU A 27 -1.55 -5.87 13.73
CA GLU A 27 -2.15 -7.06 13.11
C GLU A 27 -3.18 -6.66 12.04
N MET A 28 -3.13 -7.33 10.88
CA MET A 28 -4.11 -7.18 9.80
C MET A 28 -4.66 -8.52 9.32
N PRO A 29 -5.98 -8.63 9.07
CA PRO A 29 -7.00 -7.73 9.61
C PRO A 29 -7.03 -7.85 11.13
N GLY A 30 -7.45 -6.79 11.82
CA GLY A 30 -7.68 -6.88 13.26
C GLY A 30 -8.70 -7.97 13.57
N ASN A 31 -8.29 -8.99 14.32
CA ASN A 31 -9.17 -10.06 14.81
C ASN A 31 -9.12 -10.13 16.34
N THR A 32 -9.59 -9.06 16.96
CA THR A 32 -9.50 -8.85 18.41
C THR A 32 -10.11 -10.01 19.20
N GLU A 33 -11.18 -10.63 18.72
CA GLU A 33 -11.82 -11.78 19.39
C GLU A 33 -10.88 -12.99 19.51
N VAL A 34 -10.01 -13.21 18.53
CA VAL A 34 -9.04 -14.32 18.52
C VAL A 34 -7.72 -13.94 19.19
N THR A 35 -7.25 -12.71 18.95
CA THR A 35 -5.89 -12.31 19.35
C THR A 35 -5.84 -11.79 20.79
N LEU A 36 -6.90 -11.12 21.27
CA LEU A 36 -6.92 -10.56 22.63
C LEU A 36 -6.75 -11.63 23.74
N PRO A 37 -7.42 -12.80 23.70
CA PRO A 37 -7.20 -13.84 24.70
C PRO A 37 -5.75 -14.36 24.72
N LYS A 38 -5.11 -14.47 23.55
CA LYS A 38 -3.71 -14.90 23.44
C LYS A 38 -2.76 -13.86 24.04
N VAL A 39 -3.00 -12.57 23.77
CA VAL A 39 -2.22 -11.45 24.34
C VAL A 39 -2.37 -11.41 25.86
N GLN A 40 -3.59 -11.56 26.39
CA GLN A 40 -3.84 -11.60 27.84
C GLN A 40 -3.14 -12.78 28.51
N ALA A 41 -3.19 -13.97 27.90
CA ALA A 41 -2.47 -15.15 28.39
C ALA A 41 -0.95 -14.91 28.41
N ALA A 42 -0.40 -14.36 27.33
CA ALA A 42 1.03 -14.05 27.20
C ALA A 42 1.51 -12.96 28.20
N LEU A 43 0.65 -12.03 28.58
CA LEU A 43 0.94 -11.06 29.64
C LEU A 43 0.92 -11.72 31.03
N ALA A 44 -0.02 -12.63 31.27
CA ALA A 44 -0.16 -13.33 32.55
C ALA A 44 1.01 -14.28 32.82
N ASP A 45 1.48 -15.00 31.80
CA ASP A 45 2.63 -15.92 31.89
C ASP A 45 3.99 -15.22 31.68
N LYS A 46 3.98 -13.92 31.38
CA LYS A 46 5.14 -13.05 31.16
C LYS A 46 5.96 -13.36 29.91
N THR A 47 5.44 -14.14 28.96
CA THR A 47 6.06 -14.32 27.64
C THR A 47 5.96 -13.06 26.77
N LEU A 48 4.97 -12.21 27.04
CA LEU A 48 4.84 -10.85 26.52
C LEU A 48 4.89 -9.84 27.69
N THR A 49 5.47 -8.66 27.45
CA THR A 49 5.55 -7.60 28.47
C THR A 49 4.73 -6.38 28.05
N GLN A 50 4.21 -5.64 29.03
CA GLN A 50 3.54 -4.37 28.78
C GLN A 50 4.46 -3.40 28.05
N ALA A 51 5.75 -3.36 28.39
CA ALA A 51 6.73 -2.50 27.73
C ALA A 51 6.89 -2.81 26.23
N ALA A 52 6.79 -4.08 25.82
CA ALA A 52 6.83 -4.45 24.40
C ALA A 52 5.58 -3.94 23.66
N ILE A 53 4.40 -4.03 24.29
CA ILE A 53 3.16 -3.46 23.73
C ILE A 53 3.26 -1.93 23.66
N ASP A 54 3.76 -1.29 24.71
CA ASP A 54 3.92 0.17 24.78
C ASP A 54 4.87 0.69 23.69
N ASP A 55 5.96 -0.03 23.37
CA ASP A 55 6.86 0.34 22.27
C ASP A 55 6.14 0.29 20.91
N SER A 56 5.37 -0.77 20.64
CA SER A 56 4.55 -0.86 19.42
C SER A 56 3.50 0.24 19.34
N VAL A 57 2.79 0.53 20.43
CA VAL A 57 1.83 1.63 20.50
C VAL A 57 2.50 2.98 20.24
N GLN A 58 3.70 3.22 20.78
CA GLN A 58 4.45 4.45 20.51
C GLN A 58 4.80 4.61 19.02
N ARG A 59 5.15 3.54 18.31
CA ARG A 59 5.42 3.58 16.85
C ARG A 59 4.17 3.87 16.04
N ILE A 60 3.03 3.28 16.43
CA ILE A 60 1.73 3.56 15.82
C ILE A 60 1.35 5.03 16.03
N LEU A 61 1.38 5.51 17.28
CA LEU A 61 1.06 6.90 17.61
C LEU A 61 2.00 7.89 16.92
N ARG A 62 3.30 7.60 16.85
CA ARG A 62 4.27 8.41 16.09
C ARG A 62 3.89 8.50 14.62
N THR A 63 3.45 7.39 14.02
CA THR A 63 3.00 7.35 12.62
C THR A 63 1.74 8.19 12.41
N ILE A 64 0.78 8.10 13.34
CA ILE A 64 -0.46 8.91 13.36
C ILE A 64 -0.15 10.42 13.48
N ILE A 65 0.79 10.79 14.35
CA ILE A 65 1.21 12.19 14.53
C ILE A 65 1.92 12.68 13.27
N ARG A 66 2.87 11.91 12.72
CA ARG A 66 3.63 12.29 11.51
C ARG A 66 2.76 12.44 10.26
N SER A 67 1.64 11.73 10.18
CA SER A 67 0.70 11.85 9.06
C SER A 67 -0.27 13.02 9.20
N GLY A 68 -0.22 13.77 10.30
CA GLY A 68 -1.10 14.91 10.56
C GLY A 68 -2.56 14.53 10.82
N LEU A 69 -2.83 13.26 11.14
CA LEU A 69 -4.19 12.78 11.42
C LEU A 69 -4.79 13.40 12.69
N LEU A 70 -3.95 13.95 13.58
CA LEU A 70 -4.38 14.65 14.80
C LEU A 70 -4.41 16.18 14.64
N ASP A 71 -4.06 16.73 13.48
CA ASP A 71 -3.90 18.18 13.27
C ASP A 71 -5.22 18.91 12.94
N GLY A 72 -6.36 18.27 13.21
CA GLY A 72 -7.70 18.82 13.00
C GLY A 72 -8.46 18.15 11.85
N GLU A 73 -9.42 18.89 11.28
CA GLU A 73 -10.34 18.36 10.27
C GLU A 73 -9.59 17.97 8.98
N GLN A 74 -9.70 16.70 8.62
CA GLN A 74 -9.13 16.16 7.39
C GLN A 74 -9.95 16.63 6.19
N LYS A 75 -9.50 17.70 5.53
CA LYS A 75 -10.17 18.24 4.35
C LYS A 75 -9.98 17.31 3.16
N ARG A 76 -11.06 16.62 2.79
CA ARG A 76 -11.13 15.86 1.54
C ARG A 76 -11.80 16.73 0.49
N ASP A 77 -11.17 16.89 -0.67
CA ASP A 77 -11.78 17.55 -1.82
C ASP A 77 -12.22 16.49 -2.84
N PRO A 78 -13.54 16.21 -2.97
CA PRO A 78 -14.06 15.27 -3.95
C PRO A 78 -13.69 15.63 -5.39
N LYS A 79 -13.40 16.91 -5.69
CA LYS A 79 -13.00 17.34 -7.03
C LYS A 79 -11.63 16.81 -7.45
N LEU A 80 -10.79 16.39 -6.48
CA LEU A 80 -9.51 15.76 -6.76
C LEU A 80 -9.66 14.30 -7.23
N VAL A 81 -10.76 13.63 -6.89
CA VAL A 81 -11.02 12.26 -7.32
C VAL A 81 -11.21 12.25 -8.83
N ASN A 82 -10.37 11.50 -9.54
CA ASN A 82 -10.37 11.42 -11.00
C ASN A 82 -10.31 12.80 -11.71
N SER A 83 -9.58 13.75 -11.12
CA SER A 83 -9.33 15.07 -11.72
C SER A 83 -8.51 14.96 -13.01
N GLU A 84 -8.59 15.97 -13.88
CA GLU A 84 -7.79 16.01 -15.12
C GLU A 84 -6.29 15.95 -14.83
N ALA A 85 -5.82 16.62 -13.78
CA ALA A 85 -4.42 16.56 -13.37
C ALA A 85 -3.98 15.13 -12.99
N HIS A 86 -4.82 14.37 -12.29
CA HIS A 86 -4.51 12.97 -11.96
C HIS A 86 -4.56 12.05 -13.20
N LYS A 87 -5.47 12.30 -14.15
CA LYS A 87 -5.52 11.55 -15.42
C LYS A 87 -4.28 11.81 -16.27
N GLU A 88 -3.84 13.07 -16.35
CA GLU A 88 -2.63 13.46 -17.07
C GLU A 88 -1.39 12.80 -16.45
N LEU A 89 -1.27 12.79 -15.13
CA LEU A 89 -0.19 12.07 -14.42
C LEU A 89 -0.22 10.56 -14.69
N ALA A 90 -1.41 9.94 -14.69
CA ALA A 90 -1.57 8.52 -15.01
C ALA A 90 -1.18 8.21 -16.47
N PHE A 91 -1.57 9.07 -17.40
CA PHE A 91 -1.17 8.97 -18.81
C PHE A 91 0.34 9.10 -18.97
N GLU A 92 0.97 10.07 -18.32
CA GLU A 92 2.42 10.27 -18.33
C GLU A 92 3.16 9.05 -17.79
N ALA A 93 2.74 8.53 -16.63
CA ALA A 93 3.32 7.34 -16.03
C ALA A 93 3.19 6.12 -16.96
N ALA A 94 2.03 5.91 -17.59
CA ALA A 94 1.82 4.84 -18.56
C ALA A 94 2.72 5.01 -19.80
N ALA A 95 2.74 6.19 -20.41
CA ALA A 95 3.55 6.50 -21.58
C ALA A 95 5.05 6.27 -21.34
N LYS A 96 5.55 6.57 -20.14
CA LYS A 96 6.94 6.35 -19.72
C LYS A 96 7.25 4.92 -19.29
N SER A 97 6.24 4.10 -19.00
CA SER A 97 6.42 2.73 -18.50
C SER A 97 6.35 1.66 -19.60
N ILE A 98 5.81 1.99 -20.78
CA ILE A 98 5.74 1.06 -21.91
C ILE A 98 7.14 0.80 -22.47
N VAL A 99 7.50 -0.48 -22.59
CA VAL A 99 8.80 -0.91 -23.12
C VAL A 99 8.64 -1.42 -24.55
N LEU A 100 9.37 -0.81 -25.49
CA LEU A 100 9.47 -1.30 -26.87
C LEU A 100 10.47 -2.47 -26.92
N LEU A 101 9.97 -3.70 -26.80
CA LEU A 101 10.80 -4.91 -26.77
C LEU A 101 11.41 -5.26 -28.14
N LYS A 102 10.69 -4.97 -29.23
CA LYS A 102 11.09 -5.32 -30.59
C LYS A 102 10.56 -4.29 -31.59
N ASN A 103 11.42 -3.83 -32.50
CA ASN A 103 11.05 -2.95 -33.62
C ASN A 103 11.90 -3.27 -34.85
N GLU A 104 11.47 -4.25 -35.64
CA GLU A 104 12.15 -4.60 -36.89
C GLU A 104 11.76 -3.64 -38.02
N ASN A 105 12.71 -3.35 -38.90
CA ASN A 105 12.50 -2.52 -40.10
C ASN A 105 11.90 -1.14 -39.83
N GLN A 106 12.09 -0.58 -38.63
CA GLN A 106 11.53 0.72 -38.23
C GLN A 106 10.00 0.79 -38.42
N LEU A 107 9.30 -0.31 -38.11
CA LEU A 107 7.84 -0.37 -38.24
C LEU A 107 7.14 0.70 -37.39
N LEU A 108 7.66 0.95 -36.19
CA LEU A 108 7.19 2.03 -35.31
C LEU A 108 8.17 3.22 -35.31
N PRO A 109 7.66 4.47 -35.20
CA PRO A 109 6.24 4.84 -35.06
C PRO A 109 5.46 4.73 -36.38
N LEU A 110 4.16 4.42 -36.29
CA LEU A 110 3.28 4.43 -37.47
C LEU A 110 3.12 5.87 -37.98
N ASP A 111 3.16 6.07 -39.30
CA ASP A 111 2.83 7.36 -39.93
C ASP A 111 1.31 7.50 -40.12
N PRO A 112 0.63 8.40 -39.38
CA PRO A 112 -0.81 8.59 -39.50
C PRO A 112 -1.26 9.06 -40.88
N LYS A 113 -0.38 9.70 -41.68
CA LYS A 113 -0.71 10.19 -43.01
C LYS A 113 -0.72 9.08 -44.07
N ALA A 114 0.10 8.05 -43.88
CA ALA A 114 0.17 6.90 -44.77
C ALA A 114 -0.82 5.78 -44.37
N LEU A 115 -1.27 5.78 -43.12
CA LEU A 115 -2.11 4.75 -42.54
C LEU A 115 -3.57 4.87 -43.01
N LYS A 116 -4.10 3.82 -43.64
CA LYS A 116 -5.50 3.78 -44.15
C LYS A 116 -6.43 2.90 -43.33
N SER A 117 -5.90 1.86 -42.70
CA SER A 117 -6.66 0.91 -41.89
C SER A 117 -5.77 0.28 -40.82
N ILE A 118 -6.35 0.01 -39.65
CA ILE A 118 -5.75 -0.75 -38.55
C ILE A 118 -6.76 -1.79 -38.12
N ALA A 119 -6.34 -3.05 -37.99
CA ALA A 119 -7.11 -4.06 -37.29
C ALA A 119 -6.61 -4.15 -35.85
N VAL A 120 -7.46 -3.82 -34.88
CA VAL A 120 -7.16 -4.00 -33.45
C VAL A 120 -7.78 -5.31 -32.99
N ILE A 121 -6.96 -6.26 -32.53
CA ILE A 121 -7.37 -7.63 -32.23
C ILE A 121 -6.84 -8.03 -30.85
N GLY A 122 -7.72 -8.62 -30.02
CA GLY A 122 -7.41 -9.11 -28.68
C GLY A 122 -8.49 -8.72 -27.67
N GLU A 123 -8.78 -9.60 -26.72
CA GLU A 123 -9.82 -9.39 -25.69
C GLU A 123 -9.64 -8.08 -24.87
N PRO A 124 -8.42 -7.64 -24.50
CA PRO A 124 -8.25 -6.40 -23.74
C PRO A 124 -8.47 -5.11 -24.53
N ALA A 125 -8.61 -5.15 -25.86
CA ALA A 125 -8.63 -3.94 -26.69
C ALA A 125 -9.90 -3.08 -26.50
N THR A 126 -10.97 -3.65 -25.95
CA THR A 126 -12.27 -2.99 -25.80
C THR A 126 -12.80 -3.03 -24.36
N ARG A 127 -11.99 -3.46 -23.39
CA ARG A 127 -12.36 -3.52 -21.97
C ARG A 127 -11.93 -2.27 -21.21
#